data_AF-A0A955IHK8-F1
#
_entry.id   AF-A0A955IHK8-F1
#
_cell.length_a   1.000
_cell.length_b   1.000
_cell.length_c   1.000
_cell.angle_alpha   90.00
_cell.angle_beta   90.00
_cell.angle_gamma   90.00
#
_symmetry.space_group_name_H-M   'P 1'
#
loop_
_entity.id
_entity.type
_entity.pdbx_description
1 polymer ?
#
loop_
_entity_poly.entity_id
_entity_poly.type
_entity_poly.pdbx_seq_one_letter_code
_entity_poly.pdbx_strand_id
1 'polypeptide(L)' 'MHSIGTAILGAFELLRLATLTRFRLRGPYWSWRWHTAFGRGTPRRSELLWAMLRFGRWARRMRKL' A
#
# COMPACT_ATOMS: atom_id res chain seq x y z
N MET A 1 -0.77 8.37 -24.18
CA MET A 1 -0.40 6.96 -23.91
C MET A 1 0.93 6.86 -23.15
N HIS A 2 1.07 7.53 -21.98
CA HIS A 2 2.32 7.62 -21.19
C HIS A 2 2.22 6.94 -19.81
N SER A 3 1.28 6.01 -19.60
CA SER A 3 0.92 5.55 -18.24
C SER A 3 1.46 4.17 -17.86
N ILE A 4 1.83 3.32 -18.82
CA ILE A 4 2.34 1.96 -18.52
C ILE A 4 3.81 2.02 -18.09
N GLY A 5 4.64 2.81 -18.79
CA GLY A 5 6.06 2.97 -18.46
C GLY A 5 6.29 3.51 -17.05
N THR A 6 5.51 4.53 -16.64
CA THR A 6 5.60 5.11 -15.28
C THR A 6 5.08 4.16 -14.21
N ALA A 7 4.03 3.38 -14.50
CA ALA A 7 3.53 2.37 -13.57
C ALA A 7 4.53 1.24 -13.35
N ILE A 8 5.20 0.77 -14.42
CA ILE A 8 6.26 -0.25 -14.33
C ILE A 8 7.46 0.28 -13.56
N LEU A 9 7.91 1.51 -13.85
CA LEU A 9 9.02 2.14 -13.15
C LEU A 9 8.71 2.32 -11.66
N GLY A 10 7.52 2.81 -11.31
CA GLY A 10 7.08 2.94 -9.93
C GLY A 10 6.94 1.60 -9.20
N ALA A 11 6.46 0.55 -9.88
CA ALA A 11 6.43 -0.80 -9.31
C ALA A 11 7.84 -1.34 -9.04
N PHE A 12 8.78 -1.08 -9.95
CA PHE A 12 10.18 -1.46 -9.79
C PHE A 12 10.84 -0.71 -8.62
N GLU A 13 10.59 0.58 -8.46
CA GLU A 13 11.09 1.36 -7.32
C GLU A 13 10.53 0.87 -5.98
N LEU A 14 9.23 0.54 -5.92
CA LEU A 14 8.61 -0.06 -4.73
C LEU A 14 9.23 -1.42 -4.40
N LEU A 15 9.48 -2.26 -5.41
CA LEU A 15 10.15 -3.54 -5.24
C LEU A 15 11.59 -3.35 -4.73
N ARG A 16 12.33 -2.41 -5.31
CA ARG A 16 13.68 -2.05 -4.89
C ARG A 16 13.70 -1.59 -3.44
N LEU A 17 12.76 -0.73 -3.04
CA LEU A 17 12.62 -0.27 -1.66
C LEU A 17 12.31 -1.43 -0.70
N ALA A 18 11.41 -2.34 -1.09
CA ALA A 18 11.09 -3.53 -0.31
C ALA A 18 12.33 -4.44 -0.13
N THR A 19 13.13 -4.62 -1.18
CA THR A 19 14.38 -5.40 -1.14
C THR A 19 15.44 -4.72 -0.26
N LEU A 20 15.66 -3.42 -0.40
CA LEU A 20 16.62 -2.66 0.43
C LEU A 20 16.24 -2.67 1.91
N THR A 21 14.94 -2.63 2.20
CA THR A 21 14.42 -2.73 3.57
C THR A 21 14.31 -4.18 4.07
N ARG A 22 14.73 -5.17 3.27
CA ARG A 22 14.62 -6.62 3.55
C ARG A 22 13.21 -7.05 3.94
N PHE A 23 12.19 -6.44 3.34
CA PHE A 23 10.80 -6.62 3.71
C PHE A 23 10.52 -6.39 5.21
N ARG A 24 11.37 -5.61 5.91
CA ARG A 24 11.15 -5.22 7.32
C ARG A 24 10.08 -4.13 7.38
N LEU A 25 8.85 -4.55 7.14
CA LEU A 25 7.63 -3.79 7.38
C LEU A 25 7.18 -3.87 8.84
N ARG A 26 8.09 -4.24 9.74
CA ARG A 26 7.85 -4.48 11.16
C ARG A 26 8.99 -3.84 11.94
N GLY A 27 8.68 -2.78 12.69
CA GLY A 27 9.64 -2.01 13.47
C GLY A 27 8.96 -0.83 14.18
N PRO A 28 9.66 -0.10 15.06
CA PRO A 28 9.08 0.99 15.86
C PRO A 28 8.39 2.05 15.01
N TYR A 29 9.01 2.40 13.88
CA TYR A 29 8.44 3.32 12.90
C TYR A 29 7.13 2.81 12.29
N TRP A 30 7.11 1.56 11.82
CA TRP A 30 5.90 0.94 11.27
C TRP A 30 4.81 0.78 12.32
N SER A 31 5.18 0.49 13.57
CA SER A 31 4.26 0.36 14.69
C SER A 31 3.62 1.71 15.06
N TRP A 32 4.41 2.78 15.14
CA TRP A 32 3.90 4.14 15.30
C TRP A 32 2.98 4.53 14.16
N ARG A 33 3.38 4.27 12.90
CA ARG A 33 2.56 4.59 11.73
C ARG A 33 1.23 3.83 11.72
N TRP A 34 1.25 2.57 12.15
CA TRP A 34 0.06 1.74 12.31
C TRP A 34 -0.85 2.25 13.43
N HIS A 35 -0.27 2.65 14.55
CA HIS A 35 -0.99 3.26 15.67
C HIS A 35 -1.61 4.60 15.28
N THR A 36 -0.92 5.44 14.51
CA THR A 36 -1.47 6.71 14.02
C THR A 36 -2.62 6.49 13.02
N ALA A 37 -2.51 5.46 12.18
CA ALA A 37 -3.53 5.18 11.16
C ALA A 37 -4.80 4.52 11.72
N PHE A 38 -4.68 3.67 12.74
CA PHE A 38 -5.79 2.85 13.26
C PHE A 38 -6.11 3.06 14.74
N GLY A 39 -5.30 3.84 15.47
CA GLY A 39 -5.50 4.12 16.89
C GLY A 39 -5.44 2.87 17.76
N ARG A 40 -6.40 2.75 18.71
CA ARG A 40 -6.47 1.65 19.70
C ARG A 40 -6.98 0.32 19.14
N GLY A 41 -7.52 0.29 17.92
CA GLY A 41 -8.17 -0.91 17.36
C GLY A 41 -7.56 -1.26 16.02
N THR A 42 -6.64 -2.23 15.99
CA THR A 42 -6.17 -2.76 14.71
C THR A 42 -7.29 -3.60 14.07
N PRO A 43 -7.81 -3.23 12.89
CA PRO A 43 -8.84 -4.01 12.21
C PRO A 43 -8.31 -5.40 11.86
N ARG A 44 -9.23 -6.37 11.71
CA ARG A 44 -8.84 -7.73 11.34
C ARG A 44 -8.12 -7.71 9.98
N ARG A 45 -7.19 -8.65 9.78
CA ARG A 45 -6.45 -8.79 8.50
C ARG A 45 -7.39 -8.88 7.29
N SER A 46 -8.55 -9.52 7.47
CA SER A 46 -9.58 -9.62 6.43
C SER A 46 -10.19 -8.28 6.05
N GLU A 47 -10.42 -7.39 7.02
CA GLU A 47 -10.99 -6.05 6.79
C GLU A 47 -10.00 -5.14 6.08
N LEU A 48 -8.71 -5.24 6.44
CA LEU A 48 -7.62 -4.55 5.76
C LEU A 48 -7.51 -4.96 4.30
N LEU A 49 -7.51 -6.27 4.03
CA LEU A 49 -7.53 -6.81 2.67
C LEU A 49 -8.76 -6.32 1.89
N TRP A 50 -9.94 -6.35 2.50
CA TRP A 50 -11.17 -5.88 1.87
C TRP A 50 -11.13 -4.37 1.57
N ALA A 51 -10.66 -3.56 2.51
CA ALA A 51 -10.50 -2.12 2.34
C ALA A 51 -9.52 -1.80 1.21
N MET A 52 -8.40 -2.53 1.14
CA MET A 52 -7.38 -2.38 0.10
C MET A 52 -7.93 -2.75 -1.29
N LEU A 53 -8.68 -3.85 -1.41
CA LEU A 53 -9.33 -4.24 -2.66
C LEU A 53 -10.43 -3.24 -3.09
N ARG A 54 -11.21 -2.75 -2.12
CA ARG A 54 -12.25 -1.74 -2.37
C ARG A 54 -11.64 -0.43 -2.87
N PHE A 55 -10.56 0.02 -2.23
CA PHE A 55 -9.80 1.19 -2.65
C PHE A 55 -9.23 1.00 -4.06
N GLY A 56 -8.61 -0.15 -4.35
CA GLY A 56 -8.08 -0.45 -5.68
C GLY A 56 -9.16 -0.45 -6.78
N ARG A 57 -10.35 -0.96 -6.47
CA ARG A 57 -11.50 -0.92 -7.38
C ARG A 57 -11.99 0.50 -7.63
N TRP A 58 -12.12 1.31 -6.57
CA TRP A 58 -12.50 2.72 -6.69
C TRP A 58 -11.45 3.52 -7.47
N ALA A 59 -10.16 3.36 -7.20
CA ALA A 59 -9.09 4.05 -7.91
C ALA A 59 -9.06 3.68 -9.41
N ARG A 60 -9.31 2.41 -9.74
CA ARG A 60 -9.46 1.98 -11.14
C ARG A 60 -10.67 2.63 -11.81
N ARG A 61 -11.77 2.80 -11.09
CA ARG A 61 -12.96 3.49 -11.58
C ARG A 61 -12.69 4.99 -11.80
N MET A 62 -11.99 5.64 -10.86
CA MET A 62 -11.60 7.05 -10.99
C MET A 62 -10.68 7.30 -12.18
N ARG A 63 -9.78 6.38 -12.52
CA ARG A 63 -8.95 6.49 -13.74
C ARG A 63 -9.72 6.34 -15.05
N LYS A 64 -10.93 5.82 -15.01
CA LYS A 64 -11.80 5.65 -16.19
C LYS A 64 -12.78 6.82 -16.38
N LEU A 65 -12.91 7.70 -15.39
CA LEU A 65 -13.59 8.99 -15.49
C LEU A 65 -12.60 10.04 -16.00
#